data_AF-A0A0F8WDQ8-F1
#
_entry.id   AF-A0A0F8WDQ8-F1
#
_cell.length_a   1.000
_cell.length_b   1.000
_cell.length_c   1.000
_cell.angle_alpha   90.00
_cell.angle_beta   90.00
_cell.angle_gamma   90.00
#
_symmetry.space_group_name_H-M   'P 1'
#
loop_
_entity.id
_entity.type
_entity.pdbx_description
1 polymer ?
#
loop_
_entity_poly.entity_id
_entity_poly.type
_entity_poly.pdbx_seq_one_letter_code
_entity_poly.pdbx_strand_id
1 'polypeptide(L)'
;MEAEPGTAVATREPAMVLISPETIQAITTNIQLAEQMVTRVLSPEVDYGQVVGIRGKILFDPGAAKIMAAFNCYARHRVLRYSTEGQMTCIIQAEIVDRNSQQVVAMGIGAASTTESKWKYRWVSDPVEYGFPMEIVPTLKTRERNHQMEYRIPNPEEGDLVHTLAAMAAKRAEVDAVRSLPGVG
;
A
#
# COMPACT_ATOMS: atom_id res chain seq x y z
N MET A 1 8.48 41.45 18.22
CA MET A 1 7.84 40.24 17.66
C MET A 1 8.49 40.01 16.32
N GLU A 2 9.57 39.26 16.32
CA GLU A 2 10.47 39.06 15.18
C GLU A 2 9.78 38.18 14.13
N ALA A 3 9.92 38.55 12.86
CA ALA A 3 9.39 37.82 11.72
C ALA A 3 10.41 36.76 11.28
N GLU A 4 10.00 35.50 11.28
CA GLU A 4 10.76 34.36 10.77
C GLU A 4 11.10 34.55 9.27
N PRO A 5 12.33 34.25 8.83
CA PRO A 5 12.71 34.38 7.43
C PRO A 5 12.12 33.23 6.60
N GLY A 6 11.31 33.59 5.59
CA GLY A 6 10.71 32.66 4.65
C GLY A 6 11.76 31.81 3.92
N THR A 7 11.62 30.49 4.02
CA THR A 7 12.44 29.52 3.28
C THR A 7 12.14 29.64 1.78
N ALA A 8 13.10 30.12 1.00
CA ALA A 8 13.00 30.18 -0.45
C ALA A 8 13.05 28.75 -1.03
N VAL A 9 11.96 28.32 -1.67
CA VAL A 9 11.93 27.08 -2.46
C VAL A 9 12.68 27.35 -3.76
N ALA A 10 13.89 26.81 -3.88
CA ALA A 10 14.67 26.89 -5.12
C ALA A 10 13.95 26.12 -6.23
N THR A 11 13.33 26.83 -7.17
CA THR A 11 12.79 26.28 -8.41
C THR A 11 13.95 25.80 -9.29
N ARG A 12 14.17 24.49 -9.33
CA ARG A 12 15.16 23.87 -10.21
C ARG A 12 14.52 23.71 -11.59
N GLU A 13 15.09 24.36 -12.61
CA GLU A 13 14.65 24.17 -13.98
C GLU A 13 14.81 22.70 -14.39
N PRO A 14 13.81 22.09 -15.06
CA PRO A 14 13.92 20.72 -15.52
C PRO A 14 15.03 20.64 -16.58
N ALA A 15 16.12 19.93 -16.25
CA ALA A 15 17.19 19.69 -17.19
C ALA A 15 16.65 18.90 -18.40
N MET A 16 16.93 19.35 -19.63
CA MET A 16 16.61 18.58 -20.82
C MET A 16 17.33 17.22 -20.78
N VAL A 17 16.56 16.15 -21.01
CA VAL A 17 17.11 14.80 -21.11
C VAL A 17 17.85 14.68 -22.44
N LEU A 18 19.18 14.72 -22.41
CA LEU A 18 20.03 14.46 -23.57
C LEU A 18 20.17 12.94 -23.75
N ILE A 19 19.68 12.42 -24.87
CA ILE A 19 19.83 11.01 -25.23
C ILE A 19 21.09 10.87 -26.10
N SER A 20 22.17 10.34 -25.52
CA SER A 20 23.41 9.97 -26.24
C SER A 20 23.63 8.45 -26.21
N PRO A 21 24.41 7.87 -27.15
CA PRO A 21 24.76 6.45 -27.11
C PRO A 21 25.38 6.02 -25.76
N GLU A 22 26.23 6.86 -25.18
CA GLU A 22 26.86 6.63 -23.88
C GLU A 22 25.83 6.67 -22.74
N THR A 23 24.88 7.60 -22.82
CA THR A 23 23.78 7.72 -21.85
C THR A 23 22.87 6.51 -21.91
N ILE A 24 22.54 6.01 -23.11
CA ILE A 24 21.75 4.79 -23.32
C ILE A 24 22.48 3.59 -22.70
N GLN A 25 23.79 3.46 -22.95
CA GLN A 25 24.58 2.37 -22.39
C GLN A 25 24.59 2.42 -20.85
N ALA A 26 24.81 3.60 -20.27
CA ALA A 26 24.82 3.79 -18.82
C ALA A 26 23.45 3.47 -18.19
N ILE A 27 22.35 3.97 -18.77
CA ILE A 27 20.99 3.68 -18.29
C ILE A 27 20.69 2.18 -18.37
N THR A 28 21.05 1.54 -19.47
CA THR A 28 20.81 0.10 -19.67
C THR A 28 21.57 -0.72 -18.62
N THR A 29 22.85 -0.40 -18.39
CA THR A 29 23.65 -1.07 -17.35
C THR A 29 23.06 -0.85 -15.95
N ASN A 30 22.60 0.35 -15.63
CA ASN A 30 21.97 0.65 -14.33
C ASN A 30 20.67 -0.13 -14.13
N ILE A 31 19.83 -0.26 -15.17
CA ILE A 31 18.60 -1.07 -15.12
C ILE A 31 18.95 -2.54 -14.85
N GLN A 32 19.92 -3.10 -15.58
CA GLN A 32 20.33 -4.49 -15.41
C GLN A 32 20.87 -4.76 -13.99
N LEU A 33 21.67 -3.84 -13.44
CA LEU A 33 22.19 -3.96 -12.07
C LEU A 33 21.04 -3.91 -11.05
N ALA A 34 20.06 -3.02 -11.26
CA ALA A 34 18.89 -2.91 -10.40
C ALA A 34 18.05 -4.21 -10.44
N GLU A 35 17.75 -4.74 -11.63
CA GLU A 35 17.01 -6.01 -11.80
C GLU A 35 17.71 -7.20 -11.13
N GLN A 36 19.04 -7.30 -11.29
CA GLN A 36 19.85 -8.33 -10.66
C GLN A 36 19.82 -8.23 -9.13
N MET A 37 19.92 -7.01 -8.60
CA MET A 37 19.84 -6.77 -7.17
C MET A 37 18.48 -7.17 -6.61
N VAL A 38 17.39 -6.72 -7.24
CA VAL A 38 16.01 -7.03 -6.83
C VAL A 38 15.79 -8.54 -6.84
N THR A 39 16.15 -9.21 -7.93
CA THR A 39 15.99 -10.68 -8.07
C THR A 39 16.79 -11.45 -7.02
N ARG A 40 17.99 -10.97 -6.64
CA ARG A 40 18.84 -11.63 -5.64
C ARG A 40 18.31 -11.48 -4.22
N VAL A 41 17.63 -10.38 -3.92
CA VAL A 41 17.15 -10.06 -2.57
C VAL A 41 15.78 -10.68 -2.28
N LEU A 42 14.94 -10.85 -3.31
CA LEU A 42 13.58 -11.35 -3.16
C LEU A 42 13.51 -12.89 -3.12
N SER A 43 12.65 -13.38 -2.23
CA SER A 43 12.29 -14.79 -2.08
C SER A 43 10.86 -15.03 -2.60
N PRO A 44 10.65 -15.98 -3.53
CA PRO A 44 9.32 -16.35 -4.02
C PRO A 44 8.39 -16.77 -2.88
N GLU A 45 7.09 -16.48 -3.03
CA GLU A 45 6.00 -16.80 -2.09
C GLU A 45 6.05 -16.09 -0.72
N VAL A 46 7.18 -15.44 -0.39
CA VAL A 46 7.33 -14.64 0.83
C VAL A 46 7.31 -13.15 0.52
N ASP A 47 8.12 -12.73 -0.46
CA ASP A 47 8.30 -11.33 -0.80
C ASP A 47 7.46 -10.91 -2.02
N TYR A 48 7.14 -11.86 -2.89
CA TYR A 48 6.28 -11.69 -4.05
C TYR A 48 5.68 -13.05 -4.45
N GLY A 49 4.50 -13.04 -5.07
CA GLY A 49 3.83 -14.29 -5.44
C GLY A 49 2.57 -14.08 -6.26
N GLN A 50 1.92 -15.18 -6.62
CA GLN A 50 0.65 -15.14 -7.34
C GLN A 50 -0.53 -15.25 -6.36
N VAL A 51 -1.44 -14.30 -6.41
CA VAL A 51 -2.69 -14.34 -5.61
C VAL A 51 -3.83 -14.81 -6.50
N VAL A 52 -4.66 -15.71 -5.96
CA VAL A 52 -5.84 -16.23 -6.68
C VAL A 52 -6.74 -15.08 -7.15
N GLY A 53 -7.05 -15.09 -8.45
CA GLY A 53 -7.88 -14.05 -9.08
C GLY A 53 -7.11 -12.82 -9.58
N ILE A 54 -5.78 -12.74 -9.38
CA ILE A 54 -4.93 -11.68 -9.92
C ILE A 54 -4.03 -12.27 -11.03
N ARG A 55 -3.90 -11.54 -12.14
CA ARG A 55 -2.98 -11.90 -13.23
C ARG A 55 -1.56 -11.43 -12.88
N GLY A 56 -0.58 -12.32 -13.05
CA GLY A 56 0.82 -12.03 -12.78
C GLY A 56 1.20 -12.20 -11.31
N LYS A 57 2.49 -11.96 -11.02
CA LYS A 57 3.01 -11.94 -9.65
C LYS A 57 2.86 -10.53 -9.09
N ILE A 58 2.55 -10.43 -7.80
CA ILE A 58 2.46 -9.15 -7.09
C ILE A 58 3.53 -9.08 -6.01
N LEU A 59 4.04 -7.87 -5.79
CA LEU A 59 4.96 -7.56 -4.69
C LEU A 59 4.17 -7.52 -3.37
N PHE A 60 4.69 -8.18 -2.34
CA PHE A 60 4.14 -8.16 -1.00
C PHE A 60 4.89 -7.16 -0.11
N ASP A 61 4.29 -6.85 1.04
CA ASP A 61 4.82 -5.94 2.06
C ASP A 61 6.28 -6.28 2.49
N PRO A 62 6.64 -7.56 2.77
CA PRO A 62 8.03 -7.91 3.08
C PRO A 62 9.01 -7.65 1.92
N GLY A 63 8.56 -7.86 0.69
CA GLY A 63 9.36 -7.60 -0.50
C GLY A 63 9.64 -6.12 -0.72
N ALA A 64 8.62 -5.27 -0.53
CA ALA A 64 8.80 -3.82 -0.60
C ALA A 64 9.83 -3.33 0.43
N ALA A 65 9.76 -3.82 1.67
CA ALA A 65 10.72 -3.48 2.72
C ALA A 65 12.16 -3.90 2.37
N LYS A 66 12.34 -5.12 1.82
CA LYS A 66 13.65 -5.60 1.38
C LYS A 66 14.23 -4.80 0.22
N ILE A 67 13.41 -4.44 -0.76
CA ILE A 67 13.85 -3.60 -1.88
C ILE A 67 14.28 -2.23 -1.37
N MET A 68 13.47 -1.58 -0.52
CA MET A 68 13.87 -0.30 0.08
C MET A 68 15.21 -0.41 0.80
N ALA A 69 15.43 -1.46 1.58
CA ALA A 69 16.70 -1.69 2.25
C ALA A 69 17.86 -1.90 1.26
N ALA A 70 17.65 -2.66 0.19
CA ALA A 70 18.66 -2.91 -0.85
C ALA A 70 19.07 -1.63 -1.59
N PHE A 71 18.11 -0.73 -1.87
CA PHE A 71 18.36 0.59 -2.44
C PHE A 71 18.84 1.63 -1.42
N ASN A 72 19.14 1.24 -0.17
CA ASN A 72 19.51 2.16 0.91
C ASN A 72 18.51 3.31 1.11
N CYS A 73 17.22 2.99 0.98
CA CYS A 73 16.12 3.94 1.08
C CYS A 73 15.29 3.73 2.37
N TYR A 74 14.36 4.64 2.63
CA TYR A 74 13.30 4.49 3.63
C TYR A 74 12.01 5.17 3.16
N ALA A 75 10.86 4.72 3.66
CA ALA A 75 9.58 5.35 3.40
C ALA A 75 9.32 6.51 4.36
N ARG A 76 8.94 7.66 3.82
CA ARG A 76 8.37 8.79 4.56
C ARG A 76 6.90 8.91 4.19
N HIS A 77 6.04 8.91 5.21
CA HIS A 77 4.59 8.91 5.01
C HIS A 77 4.00 10.31 5.17
N ARG A 78 3.03 10.61 4.30
CA ARG A 78 2.15 11.77 4.42
C ARG A 78 0.70 11.32 4.36
N VAL A 79 -0.08 11.66 5.38
CA VAL A 79 -1.53 11.44 5.35
C VAL A 79 -2.15 12.47 4.41
N LEU A 80 -2.75 12.01 3.32
CA LEU A 80 -3.46 12.86 2.36
C LEU A 80 -4.92 13.07 2.76
N ARG A 81 -5.56 12.01 3.26
CA ARG A 81 -6.94 12.05 3.72
C ARG A 81 -7.15 11.11 4.88
N TYR A 82 -7.86 11.58 5.89
CA TYR A 82 -8.31 10.76 7.00
C TYR A 82 -9.71 11.20 7.40
N SER A 83 -10.67 10.29 7.33
CA SER A 83 -12.08 10.54 7.62
C SER A 83 -12.60 9.44 8.52
N THR A 84 -13.21 9.82 9.65
CA THR A 84 -13.86 8.91 10.60
C THR A 84 -15.38 9.08 10.66
N GLU A 85 -15.91 10.12 10.02
CA GLU A 85 -17.35 10.35 9.94
C GLU A 85 -17.97 9.44 8.87
N GLY A 86 -18.97 8.65 9.27
CA GLY A 86 -19.64 7.69 8.40
C GLY A 86 -18.68 6.58 7.95
N GLN A 87 -18.46 6.48 6.64
CA GLN A 87 -17.55 5.49 6.06
C GLN A 87 -16.11 5.93 6.24
N MET A 88 -15.38 5.25 7.11
CA MET A 88 -14.02 5.66 7.42
C MET A 88 -13.09 5.37 6.25
N THR A 89 -12.27 6.36 5.89
CA THR A 89 -11.32 6.29 4.78
C THR A 89 -9.99 6.87 5.18
N CYS A 90 -8.91 6.16 4.88
CA CYS A 90 -7.53 6.62 5.03
C CYS A 90 -6.83 6.56 3.67
N ILE A 91 -6.19 7.66 3.27
CA ILE A 91 -5.33 7.75 2.08
C ILE A 91 -3.98 8.28 2.53
N ILE A 92 -2.93 7.51 2.26
CA ILE A 92 -1.55 7.80 2.63
C ILE A 92 -0.71 7.84 1.34
N GLN A 93 0.18 8.81 1.27
CA GLN A 93 1.26 8.86 0.31
C GLN A 93 2.54 8.39 0.99
N ALA A 94 3.27 7.50 0.33
CA ALA A 94 4.62 7.12 0.72
C ALA A 94 5.62 7.75 -0.26
N GLU A 95 6.64 8.40 0.27
CA GLU A 95 7.80 8.88 -0.46
C GLU A 95 8.98 7.97 -0.12
N ILE A 96 9.60 7.38 -1.13
CA ILE A 96 10.83 6.62 -0.96
C ILE A 96 11.98 7.61 -1.02
N VAL A 97 12.70 7.73 0.09
CA VAL A 97 13.79 8.68 0.27
C VAL A 97 15.11 7.91 0.32
N ASP A 98 16.06 8.30 -0.53
CA ASP A 98 17.42 7.78 -0.47
C ASP A 98 18.14 8.31 0.79
N ARG A 99 18.77 7.42 1.56
CA ARG A 99 19.40 7.80 2.83
C ARG A 99 20.61 8.71 2.65
N ASN A 100 21.31 8.62 1.52
CA ASN A 100 22.53 9.38 1.28
C ASN A 100 22.22 10.81 0.82
N SER A 101 21.40 10.95 -0.21
CA SER A 101 21.07 12.22 -0.84
C SER A 101 19.88 12.94 -0.21
N GLN A 102 19.07 12.24 0.59
CA GLN A 102 17.79 12.72 1.12
C GLN A 102 16.79 13.15 0.03
N GLN A 103 17.01 12.73 -1.21
CA GLN A 103 16.10 12.98 -2.32
C GLN A 103 14.98 11.95 -2.35
N VAL A 104 13.79 12.40 -2.75
CA VAL A 104 12.67 11.51 -3.04
C VAL A 104 12.93 10.86 -4.40
N VAL A 105 13.07 9.54 -4.42
CA VAL A 105 13.38 8.75 -5.62
C VAL A 105 12.15 8.06 -6.20
N ALA A 106 11.11 7.87 -5.40
CA ALA A 106 9.83 7.34 -5.84
C ALA A 106 8.70 7.79 -4.90
N MET A 107 7.46 7.73 -5.39
CA MET A 107 6.26 8.05 -4.62
C MET A 107 5.17 7.04 -4.96
N GLY A 108 4.30 6.76 -4.00
CA GLY A 108 3.15 5.87 -4.17
C GLY A 108 1.99 6.26 -3.27
N ILE A 109 0.81 5.78 -3.62
CA ILE A 109 -0.44 6.10 -2.92
C ILE A 109 -1.11 4.80 -2.48
N GLY A 110 -1.50 4.78 -1.21
CA GLY A 110 -2.29 3.69 -0.63
C GLY A 110 -3.55 4.22 0.00
N ALA A 111 -4.67 3.53 -0.25
CA ALA A 111 -5.95 3.85 0.33
C ALA A 111 -6.53 2.62 1.04
N ALA A 112 -7.30 2.84 2.10
CA ALA A 112 -8.05 1.83 2.80
C ALA A 112 -9.37 2.43 3.32
N SER A 113 -10.48 1.70 3.23
CA SER A 113 -11.80 2.18 3.67
C SER A 113 -12.67 1.09 4.25
N THR A 114 -13.51 1.38 5.25
CA THR A 114 -14.51 0.42 5.78
C THR A 114 -15.50 -0.08 4.73
N THR A 115 -15.56 0.57 3.55
CA THR A 115 -16.35 0.10 2.41
C THR A 115 -15.79 -1.14 1.71
N GLU A 116 -14.53 -1.52 1.94
CA GLU A 116 -13.96 -2.74 1.38
C GLU A 116 -14.65 -3.98 1.96
N SER A 117 -15.03 -4.93 1.12
CA SER A 117 -15.82 -6.12 1.52
C SER A 117 -15.27 -6.90 2.72
N LYS A 118 -13.94 -6.92 2.92
CA LYS A 118 -13.27 -7.59 4.04
C LYS A 118 -13.48 -6.90 5.40
N TRP A 119 -13.82 -5.62 5.39
CA TRP A 119 -14.00 -4.77 6.57
C TRP A 119 -15.44 -4.32 6.73
N LYS A 120 -16.17 -4.21 5.62
CA LYS A 120 -17.60 -3.89 5.57
C LYS A 120 -18.48 -4.97 6.20
N TYR A 121 -18.04 -6.23 6.14
CA TYR A 121 -18.86 -7.37 6.55
C TYR A 121 -18.14 -8.29 7.53
N ARG A 122 -18.92 -8.89 8.42
CA ARG A 122 -18.51 -9.97 9.32
C ARG A 122 -19.34 -11.21 9.07
N TRP A 123 -18.76 -12.36 9.37
CA TRP A 123 -19.43 -13.65 9.35
C TRP A 123 -19.69 -14.07 10.79
N VAL A 124 -20.95 -14.28 11.14
CA VAL A 124 -21.40 -14.61 12.50
C VAL A 124 -22.29 -15.84 12.47
N SER A 125 -22.26 -16.66 13.52
CA SER A 125 -23.12 -17.84 13.64
C SER A 125 -24.56 -17.49 14.03
N ASP A 126 -24.74 -16.43 14.81
CA ASP A 126 -26.04 -15.97 15.28
C ASP A 126 -26.22 -14.47 15.01
N PRO A 127 -26.86 -14.08 13.89
CA PRO A 127 -27.16 -12.68 13.60
C PRO A 127 -28.11 -12.02 14.60
N VAL A 128 -28.90 -12.80 15.34
CA VAL A 128 -29.92 -12.27 16.26
C VAL A 128 -29.25 -11.53 17.42
N GLU A 129 -28.10 -12.03 17.90
CA GLU A 129 -27.27 -11.34 18.91
C GLU A 129 -26.80 -9.95 18.46
N TYR A 130 -26.71 -9.72 17.15
CA TYR A 130 -26.32 -8.44 16.54
C TYR A 130 -27.51 -7.57 16.14
N GLY A 131 -28.71 -7.91 16.61
CA GLY A 131 -29.93 -7.12 16.41
C GLY A 131 -30.66 -7.37 15.09
N PHE A 132 -30.33 -8.46 14.37
CA PHE A 132 -31.07 -8.83 13.16
C PHE A 132 -32.33 -9.63 13.53
N PRO A 133 -33.53 -9.24 13.08
CA PRO A 133 -34.75 -10.00 13.35
C PRO A 133 -34.73 -11.35 12.64
N MET A 134 -35.31 -12.37 13.27
CA MET A 134 -35.35 -13.75 12.74
C MET A 134 -35.95 -13.86 11.33
N GLU A 135 -36.84 -12.94 10.96
CA GLU A 135 -37.45 -12.87 9.63
C GLU A 135 -36.44 -12.51 8.52
N ILE A 136 -35.43 -11.70 8.84
CA ILE A 136 -34.41 -11.24 7.89
C ILE A 136 -33.24 -12.24 7.81
N VAL A 137 -32.96 -13.00 8.88
CA VAL A 137 -31.83 -13.94 8.93
C VAL A 137 -31.74 -14.89 7.72
N PRO A 138 -32.85 -15.52 7.25
CA PRO A 138 -32.81 -16.39 6.07
C PRO A 138 -32.42 -15.69 4.76
N THR A 139 -32.53 -14.36 4.69
CA THR A 139 -32.18 -13.57 3.50
C THR A 139 -30.70 -13.18 3.45
N LEU A 140 -29.99 -13.33 4.57
CA LEU A 140 -28.57 -13.00 4.66
C LEU A 140 -27.73 -13.98 3.85
N LYS A 141 -26.60 -13.51 3.31
CA LYS A 141 -25.65 -14.38 2.61
C LYS A 141 -25.06 -15.37 3.61
N THR A 142 -25.11 -16.66 3.31
CA THR A 142 -24.58 -17.73 4.17
C THR A 142 -23.30 -18.34 3.60
N ARG A 143 -22.52 -18.97 4.49
CA ARG A 143 -21.44 -19.89 4.13
C ARG A 143 -21.32 -20.96 5.21
N GLU A 144 -20.82 -22.13 4.84
CA GLU A 144 -20.41 -23.14 5.81
C GLU A 144 -18.91 -23.00 6.09
N ARG A 145 -18.52 -22.98 7.36
CA ARG A 145 -17.12 -23.03 7.81
C ARG A 145 -17.02 -23.91 9.05
N ASN A 146 -16.11 -24.87 9.05
CA ASN A 146 -15.91 -25.80 10.19
C ASN A 146 -17.21 -26.52 10.63
N HIS A 147 -18.04 -26.97 9.66
CA HIS A 147 -19.36 -27.58 9.92
C HIS A 147 -20.36 -26.69 10.65
N GLN A 148 -20.13 -25.37 10.66
CA GLN A 148 -21.04 -24.38 11.22
C GLN A 148 -21.49 -23.42 10.12
N MET A 149 -22.79 -23.12 10.08
CA MET A 149 -23.34 -22.10 9.21
C MET A 149 -23.05 -20.72 9.78
N GLU A 150 -22.43 -19.87 8.96
CA GLU A 150 -22.20 -18.46 9.26
C GLU A 150 -23.01 -17.59 8.30
N TYR A 151 -23.48 -16.46 8.80
CA TYR A 151 -24.25 -15.45 8.11
C TYR A 151 -23.45 -14.16 7.98
N ARG A 152 -23.56 -13.50 6.84
CA ARG A 152 -22.85 -12.26 6.57
C ARG A 152 -23.68 -11.06 7.00
N ILE A 153 -23.19 -10.33 7.99
CA ILE A 153 -23.79 -9.07 8.48
C ILE A 153 -22.86 -7.87 8.19
N PRO A 154 -23.39 -6.64 8.10
CA PRO A 154 -22.58 -5.41 8.22
C PRO A 154 -21.73 -5.44 9.49
N ASN A 155 -20.50 -4.95 9.42
CA ASN A 155 -19.60 -4.95 10.56
C ASN A 155 -20.10 -3.97 11.64
N PRO A 156 -20.45 -4.43 12.86
CA PRO A 156 -20.91 -3.55 13.94
C PRO A 156 -19.76 -2.73 14.54
N GLU A 157 -18.53 -3.25 14.48
CA GLU A 157 -17.33 -2.70 15.10
C GLU A 157 -16.47 -1.99 14.06
N GLU A 158 -17.07 -1.08 13.27
CA GLU A 158 -16.29 -0.33 12.29
C GLU A 158 -15.20 0.52 12.97
N GLY A 159 -15.49 1.14 14.10
CA GLY A 159 -14.58 2.04 14.83
C GLY A 159 -13.22 1.42 15.20
N ASP A 160 -13.18 0.11 15.45
CA ASP A 160 -11.93 -0.60 15.80
C ASP A 160 -10.97 -0.75 14.61
N LEU A 161 -11.45 -0.45 13.40
CA LEU A 161 -10.66 -0.56 12.18
C LEU A 161 -9.78 0.66 11.90
N VAL A 162 -9.87 1.74 12.69
CA VAL A 162 -9.08 2.97 12.49
C VAL A 162 -7.59 2.70 12.26
N HIS A 163 -6.94 1.98 13.20
CA HIS A 163 -5.52 1.68 13.08
C HIS A 163 -5.24 0.71 11.93
N THR A 164 -6.12 -0.27 11.74
CA THR A 164 -6.03 -1.23 10.64
C THR A 164 -6.06 -0.53 9.29
N LEU A 165 -6.94 0.45 9.10
CA LEU A 165 -7.03 1.23 7.86
C LEU A 165 -5.76 2.04 7.62
N ALA A 166 -5.25 2.73 8.64
CA ALA A 166 -4.02 3.50 8.53
C ALA A 166 -2.82 2.61 8.18
N ALA A 167 -2.64 1.49 8.88
CA ALA A 167 -1.57 0.54 8.60
C ALA A 167 -1.68 -0.05 7.19
N MET A 168 -2.89 -0.37 6.74
CA MET A 168 -3.11 -0.96 5.43
C MET A 168 -2.93 0.06 4.29
N ALA A 169 -3.34 1.31 4.49
CA ALA A 169 -3.07 2.40 3.56
C ALA A 169 -1.56 2.63 3.44
N ALA A 170 -0.82 2.66 4.56
CA ALA A 170 0.63 2.84 4.54
C ALA A 170 1.34 1.70 3.78
N LYS A 171 1.08 0.44 4.13
CA LYS A 171 1.66 -0.72 3.44
C LYS A 171 1.38 -0.73 1.93
N ARG A 172 0.16 -0.37 1.53
CA ARG A 172 -0.21 -0.25 0.10
C ARG A 172 0.55 0.89 -0.57
N ALA A 173 0.72 2.03 0.10
CA ALA A 173 1.48 3.16 -0.41
C ALA A 173 2.96 2.81 -0.59
N GLU A 174 3.57 2.09 0.36
CA GLU A 174 4.95 1.63 0.28
C GLU A 174 5.16 0.68 -0.90
N VAL A 175 4.30 -0.35 -1.03
CA VAL A 175 4.36 -1.29 -2.16
C VAL A 175 4.22 -0.57 -3.49
N ASP A 176 3.26 0.35 -3.61
CA ASP A 176 3.04 1.15 -4.82
C ASP A 176 4.26 2.03 -5.15
N ALA A 177 4.85 2.68 -4.14
CA ALA A 177 6.01 3.54 -4.33
C ALA A 177 7.25 2.75 -4.75
N VAL A 178 7.49 1.59 -4.11
CA VAL A 178 8.62 0.72 -4.43
C VAL A 178 8.54 0.16 -5.85
N ARG A 179 7.33 -0.11 -6.36
CA ARG A 179 7.15 -0.53 -7.76
C ARG A 179 7.55 0.54 -8.79
N SER A 180 7.72 1.78 -8.36
CA SER A 180 8.24 2.85 -9.22
C SER A 180 9.77 2.94 -9.21
N LEU A 181 10.47 2.13 -8.40
CA LEU A 181 11.93 2.06 -8.43
C LEU A 181 12.45 1.27 -9.65
N PRO A 182 13.65 1.58 -10.17
CA PRO A 182 14.25 0.85 -11.27
C PRO A 182 14.39 -0.65 -10.96
N GLY A 183 14.09 -1.51 -11.95
CA GLY A 183 14.23 -2.96 -11.82
C GLY A 183 13.16 -3.66 -10.98
N VAL A 184 12.11 -2.94 -10.55
CA VAL A 184 10.95 -3.50 -9.85
C VAL A 184 9.76 -3.57 -10.82
N GLY A 185 9.58 -4.71 -11.50
CA GLY A 185 8.56 -4.92 -12.54
C GLY A 185 7.85 -6.26 -12.43
#